data_AF-A0A3M8FXM3-F1
#
_entry.id   AF-A0A3M8FXM3-F1
#
_cell.length_a   1.000
_cell.length_b   1.000
_cell.length_c   1.000
_cell.angle_alpha   90.00
_cell.angle_beta   90.00
_cell.angle_gamma   90.00
#
_symmetry.space_group_name_H-M   'P 1'
#
loop_
_entity.id
_entity.type
_entity.pdbx_description
1 polymer ?
#
loop_
_entity_poly.entity_id
_entity_poly.type
_entity_poly.pdbx_seq_one_letter_code
_entity_poly.pdbx_strand_id
1 'polypeptide(L)' 'MAEKNDSIVRNIGRFTGEIWRAIKSPANSSETHEVKRTTETEERQTDDGKVILRRTTIEEIEISKDES' A
#
# COMPACT_ATOMS: atom_id res chain seq x y z
N MET A 1 31.68 -27.14 -23.69
CA MET A 1 30.82 -27.21 -22.49
C MET A 1 30.64 -25.83 -21.81
N ALA A 2 30.49 -24.74 -22.58
CA ALA A 2 30.31 -23.38 -22.04
C ALA A 2 28.83 -22.93 -22.05
N GLU A 3 28.06 -23.37 -23.04
CA GLU A 3 26.69 -22.91 -23.33
C GLU A 3 25.66 -23.23 -22.22
N LYS A 4 25.79 -24.38 -21.55
CA LYS A 4 24.85 -24.81 -20.51
C LYS A 4 24.97 -23.95 -19.24
N ASN A 5 26.17 -23.48 -18.93
CA ASN A 5 26.44 -22.67 -17.73
C ASN A 5 25.91 -21.25 -17.90
N ASP A 6 26.00 -20.68 -19.10
CA ASP A 6 25.43 -19.36 -19.42
C ASP A 6 23.91 -19.35 -19.28
N SER A 7 23.24 -20.45 -19.67
CA SER A 7 21.80 -20.61 -19.47
C SER A 7 21.41 -20.65 -17.99
N ILE A 8 22.17 -21.34 -17.15
CA ILE A 8 21.92 -21.45 -15.71
C ILE A 8 22.09 -20.09 -15.02
N VAL A 9 23.21 -19.40 -15.26
CA VAL A 9 23.48 -18.08 -14.69
C VAL A 9 22.42 -17.07 -15.12
N ARG A 10 22.00 -17.11 -16.40
CA ARG A 10 20.92 -16.27 -16.92
C ARG A 10 19.58 -16.54 -16.25
N ASN A 11 19.25 -17.81 -16.00
CA ASN A 11 18.00 -18.19 -15.34
C ASN A 11 17.97 -17.75 -13.87
N ILE A 12 19.10 -17.88 -13.16
CA ILE A 12 19.26 -17.38 -11.79
C ILE A 12 19.11 -15.86 -11.75
N GLY A 13 19.80 -15.14 -12.63
CA GLY A 13 19.68 -13.68 -12.71
C GLY A 13 18.25 -13.21 -12.97
N ARG A 14 17.53 -13.91 -13.87
CA ARG A 14 16.11 -13.63 -14.14
C ARG A 14 15.25 -13.88 -12.90
N PHE A 15 15.42 -15.02 -12.24
CA PHE A 15 14.66 -15.38 -11.05
C PHE A 15 14.84 -14.37 -9.91
N THR A 16 16.08 -14.03 -9.57
CA THR A 16 16.39 -13.05 -8.52
C THR A 16 15.89 -11.65 -8.89
N GLY A 17 15.93 -11.29 -10.18
CA GLY A 17 15.37 -10.05 -10.70
C GLY A 17 13.86 -9.94 -10.49
N GLU A 18 13.11 -11.02 -10.75
CA GLU A 18 11.66 -11.04 -10.50
C GLU A 18 11.33 -11.01 -9.00
N ILE A 19 12.12 -11.66 -8.13
CA ILE A 19 11.96 -11.54 -6.68
C ILE A 19 12.19 -10.10 -6.21
N TRP A 20 13.28 -9.48 -6.66
CA TRP A 20 13.60 -8.10 -6.30
C TRP A 20 12.51 -7.13 -6.76
N ARG A 21 11.99 -7.35 -7.97
CA ARG A 21 10.88 -6.57 -8.53
C ARG A 21 9.60 -6.78 -7.72
N ALA A 22 9.26 -8.02 -7.33
CA ALA A 22 8.09 -8.31 -6.51
C ALA A 22 8.17 -7.69 -5.11
N ILE A 23 9.37 -7.62 -4.51
CA ILE A 23 9.58 -6.95 -3.21
C ILE A 23 9.43 -5.44 -3.34
N LYS A 24 9.96 -4.85 -4.42
CA LYS A 24 9.95 -3.40 -4.64
C LYS A 24 8.59 -2.89 -5.14
N SER A 25 7.84 -3.72 -5.84
CA SER A 25 6.51 -3.37 -6.33
C SER A 25 5.48 -3.49 -5.19
N PRO A 26 4.74 -2.43 -4.87
CA PRO A 26 3.63 -2.54 -3.92
C PRO A 26 2.62 -3.56 -4.44
N ALA A 27 2.22 -4.51 -3.58
CA ALA A 27 1.39 -5.66 -3.94
C ALA A 27 -0.03 -5.30 -4.39
N ASN A 28 -0.46 -4.06 -4.13
CA ASN A 28 -1.75 -3.53 -4.50
C ASN A 28 -1.50 -2.28 -5.36
N SER A 29 -1.63 -2.41 -6.67
CA SER A 29 -1.62 -1.26 -7.59
C SER A 29 -2.99 -0.59 -7.70
N SER A 30 -3.88 -0.83 -6.74
CA SER A 30 -4.89 0.15 -6.36
C SER A 30 -4.12 1.28 -5.69
N GLU A 31 -3.77 2.31 -6.46
CA GLU A 31 -3.13 3.49 -5.91
C GLU A 31 -4.18 4.21 -5.06
N THR A 32 -4.29 3.80 -3.79
CA THR A 32 -5.20 4.41 -2.81
C THR A 32 -4.52 5.68 -2.32
N HIS A 33 -5.02 6.82 -2.77
CA HIS A 33 -4.53 8.13 -2.36
C HIS A 33 -5.46 8.68 -1.28
N GLU A 34 -4.93 8.88 -0.07
CA GLU A 34 -5.61 9.64 0.98
C GLU A 34 -5.68 11.10 0.53
N VAL A 35 -6.88 11.57 0.20
CA VAL A 35 -7.09 12.94 -0.28
C VAL A 35 -7.33 13.91 0.85
N LYS A 36 -7.83 13.44 1.98
CA LYS A 36 -8.11 14.30 3.13
C LYS A 36 -8.19 13.53 4.43
N ARG A 37 -7.49 14.06 5.44
CA ARG A 37 -7.67 13.70 6.85
C ARG A 37 -8.31 14.85 7.59
N THR A 38 -9.37 14.58 8.34
CA THR A 38 -9.93 15.56 9.28
C THR A 38 -10.07 14.90 10.64
N THR A 39 -9.54 15.54 11.68
CA THR A 39 -9.68 15.07 13.06
C THR A 39 -10.41 16.11 13.87
N GLU A 40 -11.52 15.71 14.49
CA GLU A 40 -12.36 16.54 15.34
C GLU A 40 -12.29 15.99 16.76
N THR A 41 -12.12 16.88 17.74
CA THR A 41 -12.14 16.54 19.17
C THR A 41 -13.19 17.39 19.85
N GLU A 42 -14.14 16.75 20.51
CA GLU A 42 -15.25 17.40 21.19
C GLU A 42 -15.34 16.88 22.63
N GLU A 43 -15.51 17.77 23.59
CA GLU A 43 -15.84 17.39 24.96
C GLU A 43 -17.36 17.33 25.11
N ARG A 44 -17.89 16.17 25.51
CA ARG A 44 -19.33 16.00 25.77
C ARG A 44 -19.57 15.65 27.22
N GLN A 45 -20.64 16.22 27.77
CA GLN A 45 -21.22 15.72 29.00
C GLN A 45 -22.23 14.64 28.68
N THR A 46 -22.08 13.51 29.36
CA THR A 46 -22.99 12.37 29.30
C THR A 46 -23.53 12.10 30.70
N ASP A 47 -24.55 11.25 30.81
CA ASP A 47 -25.13 10.88 32.10
C ASP A 47 -24.08 10.19 33.03
N ASP A 48 -23.03 9.60 32.44
CA ASP A 48 -21.91 8.96 33.13
C ASP A 48 -20.70 9.89 33.38
N GLY A 49 -20.80 11.17 32.99
CA GLY A 49 -19.77 12.20 33.20
C GLY A 49 -19.14 12.75 31.92
N LYS A 50 -18.00 13.44 32.08
CA LYS A 50 -17.33 14.16 31.00
C LYS A 50 -16.48 13.22 30.16
N VAL A 51 -16.76 13.15 28.86
CA VAL A 51 -16.01 12.33 27.92
C VAL A 51 -15.39 13.20 26.82
N ILE A 52 -14.24 12.76 26.31
CA ILE A 52 -13.57 13.37 25.16
C ILE A 52 -13.84 12.47 23.95
N LEU A 53 -14.61 12.97 23.00
CA LEU A 53 -14.90 12.30 21.75
C LEU A 53 -13.88 12.74 20.70
N ARG A 54 -13.10 11.80 20.18
CA ARG A 54 -12.19 12.04 19.05
C ARG A 54 -12.69 11.29 17.83
N ARG A 55 -12.99 12.02 16.75
CA ARG A 55 -13.41 11.47 15.45
C ARG A 55 -12.33 11.75 14.42
N THR A 56 -11.99 10.75 13.62
CA THR A 56 -11.11 10.91 12.47
C THR A 56 -11.86 10.47 11.22
N THR A 57 -11.97 11.37 10.25
CA THR A 57 -12.53 11.10 8.92
C THR A 57 -11.36 11.05 7.94
N ILE A 58 -11.28 9.94 7.19
CA ILE A 58 -10.29 9.72 6.14
C ILE A 58 -11.06 9.57 4.83
N GLU A 59 -10.76 10.44 3.86
CA GLU A 59 -11.27 10.36 2.50
C GLU A 59 -10.16 9.78 1.62
N GLU A 60 -10.45 8.69 0.90
CA GLU A 60 -9.52 7.99 0.02
C GLU A 60 -10.10 7.87 -1.38
N ILE A 61 -9.24 7.95 -2.41
CA ILE A 61 -9.59 7.65 -3.79
C ILE A 61 -8.78 6.44 -4.23
N GLU A 62 -9.47 5.44 -4.80
CA GLU A 62 -8.86 4.28 -5.41
C GLU A 62 -8.80 4.46 -6.93
N ILE A 63 -7.60 4.45 -7.50
CA ILE A 63 -7.41 4.48 -8.94
C ILE A 63 -7.32 3.03 -9.44
N SER A 64 -8.38 2.54 -10.07
CA SER A 64 -8.35 1.25 -10.78
C SER A 64 -7.59 1.42 -12.10
N LYS A 65 -6.48 0.71 -12.26
CA LYS A 65 -5.72 0.70 -13.51
C LYS A 65 -6.40 -0.20 -14.54
N ASP A 66 -7.52 0.26 -15.10
CA ASP A 66 -8.07 -0.26 -16.35
C ASP A 66 -8.54 0.92 -17.20
N GLU A 67 -8.18 0.86 -18.49
CA GLU A 67 -8.47 1.81 -19.59
C GLU A 67 -7.43 2.91 -19.85
N SER A 68 -6.31 2.54 -20.50
CA SER A 68 -5.63 3.32 -21.56
C SER A 68 -4.67 2.43 -22.37
#